data_AF-A0A1H7HC71-F1
#
_entry.id   AF-A0A1H7HC71-F1
#
_cell.length_a   1.000
_cell.length_b   1.000
_cell.length_c   1.000
_cell.angle_alpha   90.00
_cell.angle_beta   90.00
_cell.angle_gamma   90.00
#
_symmetry.space_group_name_H-M   'P 1'
#
loop_
_entity.id
_entity.type
_entity.pdbx_description
1 polymer ?
#
loop_
_entity_poly.entity_id
_entity_poly.type
_entity_poly.pdbx_seq_one_letter_code
_entity_poly.pdbx_strand_id
1 'polypeptide(L)'
;MDDLQFRRSILADPNHRDDAINAKIKQDPVNKKFTQDVTALDDDIAQALNINVPSELVNKLMLRQTFASHQQQKSKTRMHLAMAASVAIVMGLMINIMLFSSTYKNLGDYAIAHVNHEAEYFSNQSEAAISLASLNEKMAVFNGRFAKAFGKLLFADYCRFDGNKSLHLVFQGKTSPVNVFVLPNNEDIKFVAQFSDDKLQGRSLHFKQSNVIVVGDKQEPINLWQERLNQNISWSI
;
A
#
# COMPACT_ATOMS: atom_id res chain seq x y z
N MET A 1 53.30 50.21 -53.40
CA MET A 1 53.15 49.28 -52.26
C MET A 1 54.53 48.72 -51.90
N ASP A 2 54.83 48.58 -50.61
CA ASP A 2 56.07 47.95 -50.13
C ASP A 2 55.99 46.40 -50.23
N ASP A 3 57.13 45.72 -50.29
CA ASP A 3 57.19 44.25 -50.49
C ASP A 3 56.59 43.47 -49.30
N LEU A 4 56.68 44.02 -48.09
CA LEU A 4 56.10 43.40 -46.91
C LEU A 4 54.56 43.50 -46.94
N GLN A 5 54.03 44.62 -47.43
CA GLN A 5 52.59 44.80 -47.66
C GLN A 5 52.09 43.89 -48.78
N PHE A 6 52.85 43.75 -49.87
CA PHE A 6 52.56 42.80 -50.94
C PHE A 6 52.44 41.35 -50.43
N ARG A 7 53.45 40.88 -49.71
CA ARG A 7 53.46 39.50 -49.17
C ARG A 7 52.32 39.24 -48.20
N ARG A 8 52.04 40.19 -47.29
CA ARG A 8 50.91 40.10 -46.37
C ARG A 8 49.58 40.00 -47.12
N SER A 9 49.42 40.79 -48.18
CA SER A 9 48.19 40.78 -48.97
C SER A 9 47.98 39.44 -49.69
N ILE A 10 49.03 38.90 -50.33
CA ILE A 10 48.96 37.62 -51.03
C ILE A 10 48.77 36.44 -50.08
N LEU A 11 49.35 36.48 -48.88
CA LEU A 11 49.12 35.43 -47.86
C LEU A 11 47.73 35.48 -47.24
N ALA A 12 47.13 36.67 -47.14
CA ALA A 12 45.77 36.85 -46.61
C ALA A 12 44.71 36.45 -47.64
N ASP A 13 44.95 36.76 -48.92
CA ASP A 13 44.10 36.37 -50.04
C ASP A 13 44.99 36.02 -51.25
N PRO A 14 45.25 34.72 -51.49
CA PRO A 14 46.04 34.21 -52.61
C PRO A 14 45.56 34.67 -53.98
N ASN A 15 44.28 35.02 -54.11
CA ASN A 15 43.62 35.40 -55.35
C ASN A 15 43.39 36.92 -55.47
N HIS A 16 43.93 37.72 -54.54
CA HIS A 16 43.84 39.18 -54.62
C HIS A 16 44.66 39.74 -55.79
N ARG A 17 44.04 40.50 -56.71
CA ARG A 17 44.64 40.98 -57.97
C ARG A 17 44.33 42.44 -58.25
N ASP A 18 44.63 43.32 -57.30
CA ASP A 18 44.54 44.78 -57.53
C ASP A 18 45.66 45.30 -58.44
N ASP A 19 45.50 46.53 -58.95
CA ASP A 19 46.44 47.15 -59.88
C ASP A 19 47.86 47.29 -59.28
N ALA A 20 47.97 47.52 -57.98
CA ALA A 20 49.25 47.68 -57.28
C ALA A 20 49.99 46.34 -57.11
N ILE A 21 49.28 45.25 -56.86
CA ILE A 21 49.78 43.87 -56.79
C ILE A 21 50.20 43.39 -58.17
N ASN A 22 49.35 43.60 -59.18
CA ASN A 22 49.66 43.20 -60.55
C ASN A 22 50.91 43.93 -61.09
N ALA A 23 51.11 45.19 -60.72
CA ALA A 23 52.33 45.92 -61.01
C ALA A 23 53.57 45.28 -60.35
N LYS A 24 53.47 44.89 -59.08
CA LYS A 24 54.57 44.21 -58.34
C LYS A 24 54.90 42.82 -58.87
N ILE A 25 53.90 42.05 -59.29
CA ILE A 25 54.08 40.73 -59.93
C ILE A 25 54.80 40.87 -61.27
N LYS A 26 54.50 41.91 -62.06
CA LYS A 26 55.14 42.14 -63.36
C LYS A 26 56.58 42.67 -63.25
N GLN A 27 56.87 43.44 -62.20
CA GLN A 27 58.17 44.10 -62.01
C GLN A 27 59.25 43.16 -61.45
N ASP A 28 58.89 42.14 -60.67
CA ASP A 28 59.86 41.28 -59.98
C ASP A 28 59.53 39.77 -60.14
N PRO A 29 60.44 38.97 -60.75
CA PRO A 29 60.27 37.52 -60.87
C PRO A 29 60.16 36.79 -59.52
N VAL A 30 60.73 37.31 -58.44
CA VAL A 30 60.63 36.70 -57.10
C VAL A 30 59.21 36.82 -56.56
N ASN A 31 58.59 37.98 -56.71
CA ASN A 31 57.19 38.21 -56.31
C ASN A 31 56.22 37.40 -57.17
N LYS A 32 56.50 37.24 -58.47
CA LYS A 32 55.73 36.36 -59.34
C LYS A 32 55.76 34.90 -58.86
N LYS A 33 56.94 34.38 -58.56
CA LYS A 33 57.09 33.01 -58.04
C LYS A 33 56.37 32.84 -56.69
N PHE A 34 56.54 33.79 -55.78
CA PHE A 34 55.85 33.77 -54.48
C PHE A 34 54.32 33.70 -54.62
N THR A 35 53.72 34.52 -55.49
CA THR A 35 52.27 34.46 -55.73
C THR A 35 51.85 33.11 -56.32
N GLN A 36 52.62 32.56 -57.26
CA GLN A 36 52.32 31.24 -57.83
C GLN A 36 52.37 30.12 -56.79
N ASP A 37 53.37 30.12 -55.91
CA ASP A 37 53.52 29.11 -54.86
C ASP A 37 52.36 29.19 -53.85
N VAL A 38 51.94 30.40 -53.47
CA VAL A 38 50.82 30.62 -52.54
C VAL A 38 49.48 30.22 -53.17
N THR A 39 49.24 30.57 -54.44
CA THR A 39 48.02 30.14 -55.15
C THR A 39 47.97 28.64 -55.35
N ALA A 40 49.09 27.98 -55.69
CA ALA A 40 49.13 26.53 -55.84
C ALA A 40 48.80 25.79 -54.53
N LEU A 41 49.29 26.30 -53.39
CA LEU A 41 48.94 25.76 -52.08
C LEU A 41 47.45 25.93 -51.77
N ASP A 42 46.86 27.07 -52.11
CA ASP A 42 45.43 27.34 -51.91
C ASP A 42 44.56 26.37 -52.74
N ASP A 43 44.96 26.11 -53.98
CA ASP A 43 44.30 25.14 -54.86
C ASP A 43 44.38 23.71 -54.30
N ASP A 44 45.55 23.29 -53.79
CA ASP A 44 45.75 21.98 -53.15
C ASP A 44 44.84 21.82 -51.91
N ILE A 45 44.73 22.87 -51.09
CA ILE A 45 43.85 22.88 -49.92
C ILE A 45 42.39 22.80 -50.35
N ALA A 46 41.98 23.59 -51.34
CA ALA A 46 40.61 23.58 -51.86
C ALA A 46 40.23 22.19 -52.41
N GLN A 47 41.15 21.53 -53.12
CA GLN A 47 40.95 20.18 -53.62
C GLN A 47 40.82 19.16 -52.48
N ALA A 48 41.65 19.26 -51.44
CA ALA A 48 41.61 18.37 -50.29
C ALA A 48 40.31 18.51 -49.47
N LEU A 49 39.75 19.72 -49.40
CA LEU A 49 38.49 20.02 -48.70
C LEU A 49 37.24 19.65 -49.53
N ASN A 50 37.39 19.42 -50.83
CA ASN A 50 36.29 19.04 -51.71
C ASN A 50 35.95 17.54 -51.59
N ILE A 51 35.52 17.14 -50.39
CA ILE A 51 35.12 15.77 -50.07
C ILE A 51 33.65 15.58 -50.45
N ASN A 52 33.39 14.62 -51.34
CA ASN A 52 32.03 14.25 -51.71
C ASN A 52 31.26 13.72 -50.50
N VAL A 53 30.08 14.29 -50.25
CA VAL A 53 29.18 13.80 -49.20
C VAL A 53 28.62 12.43 -49.63
N PRO A 54 28.75 11.38 -48.81
CA PRO A 54 28.18 10.07 -49.13
C PRO A 54 26.65 10.14 -49.23
N SER A 55 26.07 9.54 -50.27
CA SER A 55 24.61 9.51 -50.50
C SER A 55 23.81 8.92 -49.33
N GLU A 56 24.42 7.99 -48.60
CA GLU A 56 23.79 7.29 -47.46
C GLU A 56 23.90 8.03 -46.11
N LEU A 57 24.58 9.19 -46.05
CA LEU A 57 24.82 9.89 -44.79
C LEU A 57 23.51 10.35 -44.13
N VAL A 58 22.58 10.88 -44.92
CA VAL A 58 21.28 11.36 -44.43
C VAL A 58 20.47 10.21 -43.84
N ASN A 59 20.40 9.08 -44.56
CA ASN A 59 19.69 7.88 -44.11
C ASN A 59 20.27 7.35 -42.79
N LYS A 60 21.60 7.29 -42.67
CA LYS A 60 22.28 6.85 -41.44
C LYS A 60 22.04 7.78 -40.25
N LEU A 61 22.02 9.09 -40.48
CA LEU A 61 21.74 10.08 -39.44
C LEU A 61 20.29 10.00 -38.96
N MET A 62 19.33 9.94 -39.89
CA MET A 62 17.91 9.78 -39.55
C MET A 62 17.67 8.50 -38.74
N LEU A 63 18.28 7.39 -39.17
CA LEU A 63 18.15 6.10 -38.47
C LEU A 63 18.75 6.14 -37.05
N ARG A 64 19.91 6.76 -36.86
CA ARG A 64 20.49 6.92 -35.51
C ARG A 64 19.59 7.76 -34.61
N GLN A 65 18.99 8.81 -35.15
CA GLN A 65 18.11 9.70 -34.39
C GLN A 65 16.82 8.98 -33.95
N THR A 66 16.23 8.15 -34.81
CA THR A 66 15.03 7.38 -34.47
C THR A 66 15.32 6.29 -33.42
N PHE A 67 16.47 5.61 -33.48
CA PHE A 67 16.84 4.64 -32.44
C PHE A 67 17.09 5.30 -31.09
N ALA A 68 17.80 6.44 -31.06
CA ALA A 68 18.09 7.16 -29.82
C ALA A 68 16.81 7.65 -29.11
N SER A 69 15.83 8.18 -29.85
CA SER A 69 14.55 8.62 -29.29
C SER A 69 13.73 7.45 -28.76
N HIS A 70 13.69 6.32 -29.48
CA HIS A 70 12.95 5.15 -29.08
C HIS A 70 13.51 4.50 -27.80
N GLN A 71 14.84 4.48 -27.65
CA GLN A 71 15.50 3.94 -26.46
C GLN A 71 15.23 4.78 -25.20
N GLN A 72 15.22 6.12 -25.34
CA GLN A 72 14.81 7.01 -24.24
C GLN A 72 13.35 6.77 -23.83
N GLN A 73 12.44 6.62 -24.79
CA GLN A 73 11.02 6.41 -24.49
C GLN A 73 10.73 5.07 -23.78
N LYS A 74 11.40 3.98 -24.18
CA LYS A 74 11.29 2.66 -23.50
C LYS A 74 11.73 2.69 -22.04
N SER A 75 12.76 3.46 -21.70
CA SER A 75 13.26 3.56 -20.32
C SER A 75 12.27 4.28 -19.40
N LYS A 76 11.64 5.37 -19.89
CA LYS A 76 10.66 6.15 -19.14
C LYS A 76 9.39 5.36 -18.85
N THR A 77 8.84 4.66 -19.84
CA THR A 77 7.62 3.85 -19.66
C THR A 77 7.78 2.74 -18.65
N ARG A 78 8.94 2.06 -18.61
CA ARG A 78 9.24 1.03 -17.59
C ARG A 78 9.30 1.61 -16.18
N MET A 79 9.89 2.79 -16.00
CA MET A 79 9.96 3.46 -14.70
C MET A 79 8.57 3.87 -14.19
N HIS A 80 7.73 4.44 -15.06
CA HIS A 80 6.34 4.79 -14.69
C HIS A 80 5.51 3.56 -14.32
N LEU A 81 5.67 2.44 -15.04
CA LEU A 81 4.98 1.19 -14.71
C LEU A 81 5.42 0.64 -13.34
N ALA A 82 6.73 0.66 -13.04
CA ALA A 82 7.25 0.22 -11.75
C ALA A 82 6.74 1.09 -10.59
N MET A 83 6.67 2.41 -10.78
CA MET A 83 6.10 3.33 -9.78
C MET A 83 4.62 3.03 -9.53
N ALA A 84 3.81 2.89 -10.59
CA ALA A 84 2.40 2.56 -10.45
C ALA A 84 2.18 1.22 -9.73
N ALA A 85 2.97 0.20 -10.06
CA ALA A 85 2.91 -1.10 -9.39
C ALA A 85 3.26 -1.00 -7.89
N SER A 86 4.26 -0.20 -7.52
CA SER A 86 4.62 -0.01 -6.11
C SER A 86 3.49 0.66 -5.30
N VAL A 87 2.85 1.68 -5.88
CA VAL A 87 1.73 2.38 -5.24
C VAL A 87 0.53 1.45 -5.10
N ALA A 88 0.22 0.65 -6.13
CA ALA A 88 -0.85 -0.33 -6.08
C ALA A 88 -0.62 -1.43 -5.03
N ILE A 89 0.61 -1.94 -4.90
CA ILE A 89 0.97 -2.94 -3.88
C ILE A 89 0.82 -2.35 -2.48
N VAL A 90 1.33 -1.14 -2.23
CA VAL A 90 1.22 -0.49 -0.92
C VAL A 90 -0.24 -0.26 -0.56
N MET A 91 -1.06 0.27 -1.48
CA MET A 91 -2.49 0.45 -1.24
C MET A 91 -3.21 -0.88 -1.02
N GLY A 92 -2.89 -1.92 -1.80
CA GLY A 92 -3.46 -3.25 -1.64
C GLY A 92 -3.12 -3.88 -0.28
N LEU A 93 -1.87 -3.76 0.17
CA LEU A 93 -1.43 -4.22 1.49
C LEU A 93 -2.10 -3.43 2.61
N MET A 94 -2.20 -2.10 2.49
CA MET A 94 -2.85 -1.26 3.50
C MET A 94 -4.34 -1.58 3.65
N ILE A 95 -5.05 -1.74 2.52
CA ILE A 95 -6.46 -2.14 2.53
C ILE A 95 -6.62 -3.53 3.14
N ASN A 96 -5.74 -4.48 2.81
CA ASN A 96 -5.79 -5.82 3.37
C ASN A 96 -5.56 -5.82 4.89
N ILE A 97 -4.56 -5.08 5.37
CA ILE A 97 -4.30 -4.95 6.80
C ILE A 97 -5.50 -4.30 7.49
N MET A 98 -6.05 -3.20 6.96
CA MET A 98 -7.15 -2.48 7.61
C MET A 98 -8.47 -3.27 7.63
N LEU A 99 -8.77 -4.07 6.60
CA LEU A 99 -10.00 -4.85 6.51
C LEU A 99 -9.91 -6.21 7.21
N PHE A 100 -8.71 -6.79 7.33
CA PHE A 100 -8.52 -8.15 7.83
C PHE A 100 -7.63 -8.25 9.09
N SER A 101 -7.14 -7.13 9.66
CA SER A 101 -6.55 -7.16 10.99
C SER A 101 -7.65 -7.38 12.02
N SER A 102 -7.66 -8.54 12.67
CA SER A 102 -8.48 -8.75 13.86
C SER A 102 -7.98 -7.81 14.97
N THR A 103 -8.77 -6.78 15.28
CA THR A 103 -8.44 -5.76 16.29
C THR A 103 -8.20 -6.37 17.68
N TYR A 104 -8.75 -7.55 17.95
CA TYR A 104 -8.70 -8.16 19.27
C TYR A 104 -8.16 -9.60 19.19
N LYS A 105 -6.89 -9.80 19.56
CA LYS A 105 -6.28 -11.15 19.73
C LYS A 105 -6.69 -11.84 21.04
N ASN A 106 -7.48 -11.16 21.87
CA ASN A 106 -7.88 -11.57 23.20
C ASN A 106 -9.41 -11.55 23.32
N LEU A 107 -9.95 -12.67 23.76
CA LEU A 107 -11.37 -12.89 23.96
C LEU A 107 -11.99 -11.88 24.95
N GLY A 108 -11.26 -11.52 26.00
CA GLY A 108 -11.75 -10.58 27.03
C GLY A 108 -11.93 -9.16 26.50
N ASP A 109 -10.96 -8.67 25.72
CA ASP A 109 -10.96 -7.30 25.21
C ASP A 109 -12.09 -7.07 24.21
N TYR A 110 -12.33 -8.05 23.31
CA TYR A 110 -13.48 -7.99 22.42
C TYR A 110 -14.80 -8.03 23.21
N ALA A 111 -14.93 -8.92 24.20
CA ALA A 111 -16.18 -9.04 24.97
C ALA A 111 -16.53 -7.74 25.70
N ILE A 112 -15.53 -7.08 26.31
CA ILE A 112 -15.71 -5.74 26.91
C ILE A 112 -16.12 -4.70 25.86
N ALA A 113 -15.40 -4.64 24.74
CA ALA A 113 -15.69 -3.67 23.68
C ALA A 113 -17.11 -3.86 23.10
N HIS A 114 -17.55 -5.11 22.94
CA HIS A 114 -18.89 -5.45 22.45
C HIS A 114 -19.97 -5.01 23.43
N VAL A 115 -19.81 -5.32 24.72
CA VAL A 115 -20.75 -4.89 25.77
C VAL A 115 -20.83 -3.37 25.87
N ASN A 116 -19.69 -2.67 25.79
CA ASN A 116 -19.66 -1.22 25.80
C ASN A 116 -20.37 -0.60 24.58
N HIS A 117 -20.24 -1.21 23.41
CA HIS A 117 -20.92 -0.74 22.19
C HIS A 117 -22.45 -0.90 22.27
N GLU A 118 -22.92 -1.92 22.98
CA GLU A 118 -24.35 -2.25 23.07
C GLU A 118 -25.02 -1.79 24.38
N ALA A 119 -24.28 -1.12 25.27
CA ALA A 119 -24.75 -0.73 26.59
C ALA A 119 -26.02 0.13 26.58
N GLU A 120 -26.25 0.89 25.52
CA GLU A 120 -27.44 1.75 25.38
C GLU A 120 -28.71 0.99 24.96
N TYR A 121 -28.58 -0.22 24.40
CA TYR A 121 -29.73 -1.00 23.91
C TYR A 121 -30.35 -1.90 24.97
N PHE A 122 -29.62 -2.23 26.03
CA PHE A 122 -30.07 -3.15 27.06
C PHE A 122 -30.20 -2.47 28.42
N SER A 123 -31.36 -2.64 29.05
CA SER A 123 -31.59 -2.19 30.42
C SER A 123 -32.29 -3.28 31.22
N ASN A 124 -32.14 -3.27 32.54
CA ASN A 124 -32.87 -4.20 33.41
C ASN A 124 -34.40 -4.01 33.35
N GLN A 125 -34.88 -2.93 32.74
CA GLN A 125 -36.30 -2.64 32.55
C GLN A 125 -36.86 -3.21 31.23
N SER A 126 -36.01 -3.75 30.36
CA SER A 126 -36.44 -4.31 29.09
C SER A 126 -37.44 -5.46 29.30
N GLU A 127 -38.54 -5.43 28.55
CA GLU A 127 -39.48 -6.54 28.46
C GLU A 127 -38.83 -7.67 27.67
N ALA A 128 -38.94 -8.90 28.18
CA ALA A 128 -38.29 -10.03 27.57
C ALA A 128 -39.24 -11.22 27.50
N ALA A 129 -39.32 -11.81 26.30
CA ALA A 129 -40.23 -12.91 25.99
C ALA A 129 -39.49 -14.15 25.47
N ILE A 130 -38.26 -14.39 25.93
CA ILE A 130 -37.45 -15.52 25.46
C ILE A 130 -37.71 -16.72 26.36
N SER A 131 -38.30 -17.77 25.78
CA SER A 131 -38.54 -19.04 26.48
C SER A 131 -37.27 -19.88 26.56
N LEU A 132 -37.20 -20.77 27.55
CA LEU A 132 -36.12 -21.75 27.68
C LEU A 132 -36.00 -22.63 26.43
N ALA A 133 -37.13 -22.97 25.79
CA ALA A 133 -37.16 -23.75 24.56
C ALA A 133 -36.44 -23.01 23.41
N SER A 134 -36.76 -21.73 23.21
CA SER A 134 -36.10 -20.91 22.19
C SER A 134 -34.61 -20.70 22.47
N LEU A 135 -34.24 -20.50 23.74
CA LEU A 135 -32.83 -20.44 24.15
C LEU A 135 -32.09 -21.74 23.83
N ASN A 136 -32.70 -22.89 24.16
CA ASN A 136 -32.08 -24.19 23.96
C ASN A 136 -31.97 -24.57 22.48
N GLU A 137 -32.89 -24.12 21.63
CA GLU A 137 -32.76 -24.23 20.17
C GLU A 137 -31.50 -23.51 19.67
N LYS A 138 -31.22 -22.30 20.19
CA LYS A 138 -30.00 -21.57 19.84
C LYS A 138 -28.73 -22.21 20.43
N MET A 139 -28.80 -22.70 21.66
CA MET A 139 -27.67 -23.36 22.34
C MET A 139 -27.28 -24.69 21.69
N ALA A 140 -28.21 -25.39 21.02
CA ALA A 140 -27.93 -26.65 20.35
C ALA A 140 -26.84 -26.54 19.28
N VAL A 141 -26.70 -25.36 18.63
CA VAL A 141 -25.62 -25.08 17.67
C VAL A 141 -24.22 -25.19 18.30
N PHE A 142 -24.13 -24.99 19.60
CA PHE A 142 -22.89 -25.07 20.38
C PHE A 142 -22.77 -26.38 21.16
N ASN A 143 -23.58 -27.40 20.82
CA ASN A 143 -23.68 -28.65 21.57
C ASN A 143 -24.04 -28.45 23.06
N GLY A 144 -24.70 -27.33 23.39
CA GLY A 144 -25.08 -26.99 24.76
C GLY A 144 -26.59 -26.94 24.95
N ARG A 145 -27.04 -27.01 26.20
CA ARG A 145 -28.41 -26.68 26.62
C ARG A 145 -28.43 -26.20 28.07
N PHE A 146 -29.33 -25.29 28.38
CA PHE A 146 -29.67 -24.92 29.74
C PHE A 146 -30.65 -25.95 30.33
N ALA A 147 -30.31 -26.51 31.48
CA ALA A 147 -31.12 -27.50 32.20
C ALA A 147 -32.42 -26.91 32.75
N LYS A 148 -32.39 -25.63 33.14
CA LYS A 148 -33.55 -24.88 33.64
C LYS A 148 -33.43 -23.41 33.27
N ALA A 149 -34.56 -22.71 33.23
CA ALA A 149 -34.57 -21.27 33.10
C ALA A 149 -33.87 -20.65 34.32
N PHE A 150 -32.96 -19.72 34.07
CA PHE A 150 -32.21 -19.03 35.11
C PHE A 150 -32.12 -17.54 34.79
N GLY A 151 -32.48 -16.72 35.78
CA GLY A 151 -32.57 -15.27 35.61
C GLY A 151 -33.67 -14.86 34.63
N LYS A 152 -33.84 -13.54 34.45
CA LYS A 152 -34.66 -13.00 33.37
C LYS A 152 -33.75 -12.76 32.17
N LEU A 153 -33.93 -13.55 31.11
CA LEU A 153 -33.19 -13.41 29.87
C LEU A 153 -33.81 -12.30 29.04
N LEU A 154 -33.07 -11.20 28.84
CA LEU A 154 -33.47 -9.99 28.13
C LEU A 154 -33.26 -10.09 26.61
N PHE A 155 -32.20 -10.78 26.20
CA PHE A 155 -31.81 -10.93 24.80
C PHE A 155 -31.10 -12.26 24.57
N ALA A 156 -31.30 -12.86 23.41
CA ALA A 156 -30.59 -14.06 22.99
C ALA A 156 -30.53 -14.12 21.46
N ASP A 157 -29.37 -13.81 20.89
CA ASP A 157 -29.17 -13.99 19.47
C ASP A 157 -27.73 -14.32 19.09
N TYR A 158 -27.53 -14.74 17.84
CA TYR A 158 -26.20 -15.02 17.33
C TYR A 158 -25.46 -13.72 17.02
N CYS A 159 -24.20 -13.65 17.44
CA CYS A 159 -23.27 -12.62 17.02
C CYS A 159 -22.03 -13.25 16.37
N ARG A 160 -21.12 -12.41 15.87
CA ARG A 160 -19.88 -12.85 15.24
C ARG A 160 -18.70 -12.35 16.04
N PHE A 161 -18.05 -13.27 16.75
CA PHE A 161 -16.83 -13.02 17.49
C PHE A 161 -15.63 -13.38 16.63
N ASP A 162 -14.91 -12.38 16.14
CA ASP A 162 -13.77 -12.55 15.20
C ASP A 162 -14.11 -13.50 14.02
N GLY A 163 -15.27 -13.28 13.39
CA GLY A 163 -15.78 -14.10 12.29
C GLY A 163 -16.43 -15.42 12.69
N ASN A 164 -16.18 -15.92 13.90
CA ASN A 164 -16.78 -17.15 14.42
C ASN A 164 -18.19 -16.90 14.96
N LYS A 165 -19.11 -17.81 14.66
CA LYS A 165 -20.47 -17.75 15.19
C LYS A 165 -20.42 -17.94 16.71
N SER A 166 -21.04 -17.03 17.44
CA SER A 166 -21.21 -17.08 18.90
C SER A 166 -22.65 -16.79 19.26
N LEU A 167 -23.05 -17.20 20.47
CA LEU A 167 -24.34 -16.84 21.05
C LEU A 167 -24.12 -15.72 22.05
N HIS A 168 -24.86 -14.64 21.93
CA HIS A 168 -24.87 -13.56 22.90
C HIS A 168 -26.20 -13.56 23.64
N LEU A 169 -26.09 -13.63 24.96
CA LEU A 169 -27.20 -13.62 25.90
C LEU A 169 -27.05 -12.41 26.81
N VAL A 170 -28.15 -11.73 27.09
CA VAL A 170 -28.19 -10.65 28.07
C VAL A 170 -29.19 -11.01 29.14
N PHE A 171 -28.72 -11.11 30.38
CA PHE A 171 -29.58 -11.38 31.53
C PHE A 171 -29.78 -10.11 32.35
N GLN A 172 -30.91 -10.03 33.03
CA GLN A 172 -31.13 -9.02 34.05
C GLN A 172 -30.19 -9.28 35.24
N GLY A 173 -29.28 -8.35 35.51
CA GLY A 173 -28.44 -8.39 36.71
C GLY A 173 -29.06 -7.65 37.88
N LYS A 174 -28.30 -7.50 38.95
CA LYS A 174 -28.74 -6.82 40.18
C LYS A 174 -28.66 -5.29 40.05
N THR A 175 -27.58 -4.79 39.49
CA THR A 175 -27.32 -3.36 39.23
C THR A 175 -27.45 -3.03 37.75
N SER A 176 -26.96 -3.91 36.87
CA SER A 176 -26.90 -3.70 35.42
C SER A 176 -27.11 -5.02 34.67
N PRO A 177 -27.44 -5.00 33.36
CA PRO A 177 -27.52 -6.23 32.59
C PRO A 177 -26.18 -6.99 32.56
N VAL A 178 -26.26 -8.31 32.67
CA VAL A 178 -25.09 -9.21 32.61
C VAL A 178 -25.08 -9.91 31.27
N ASN A 179 -23.96 -9.76 30.56
CA ASN A 179 -23.76 -10.31 29.23
C ASN A 179 -23.06 -11.66 29.34
N VAL A 180 -23.59 -12.66 28.63
CA VAL A 180 -23.02 -14.00 28.57
C VAL A 180 -22.81 -14.36 27.11
N PHE A 181 -21.58 -14.73 26.75
CA PHE A 181 -21.23 -15.18 25.41
C PHE A 181 -20.92 -16.66 25.43
N VAL A 182 -21.45 -17.41 24.46
CA VAL A 182 -21.10 -18.81 24.23
C VAL A 182 -20.39 -18.91 22.90
N LEU A 183 -19.17 -19.44 22.93
CA LEU A 183 -18.28 -19.55 21.79
C LEU A 183 -17.88 -20.99 21.58
N PRO A 184 -17.73 -21.45 20.33
CA PRO A 184 -17.09 -22.73 20.07
C PRO A 184 -15.62 -22.67 20.49
N ASN A 185 -15.02 -23.83 20.73
CA ASN A 185 -13.58 -23.87 20.96
C ASN A 185 -12.86 -23.50 19.65
N ASN A 186 -12.00 -22.47 19.70
CA ASN A 186 -11.18 -22.06 18.57
C ASN A 186 -9.74 -21.84 19.06
N GLU A 187 -8.78 -22.50 18.42
CA GLU A 187 -7.35 -22.39 18.75
C GLU A 187 -6.78 -20.99 18.45
N ASP A 188 -7.39 -20.26 17.53
CA ASP A 188 -6.95 -18.92 17.13
C ASP A 188 -7.29 -17.84 18.19
N ILE A 189 -8.18 -18.15 19.13
CA ILE A 189 -8.63 -17.21 20.17
C ILE A 189 -7.96 -17.55 21.50
N LYS A 190 -7.12 -16.64 22.00
CA LYS A 190 -6.47 -16.81 23.31
C LYS A 190 -7.50 -16.76 24.44
N PHE A 191 -7.60 -17.84 25.20
CA PHE A 191 -8.40 -17.91 26.41
C PHE A 191 -7.78 -17.05 27.53
N VAL A 192 -8.61 -16.21 28.15
CA VAL A 192 -8.24 -15.40 29.31
C VAL A 192 -9.27 -15.62 30.41
N ALA A 193 -8.83 -16.16 31.55
CA ALA A 193 -9.70 -16.55 32.65
C ALA A 193 -10.44 -15.37 33.30
N GLN A 194 -9.76 -14.22 33.44
CA GLN A 194 -10.28 -13.02 34.10
C GLN A 194 -9.77 -11.79 33.38
N PHE A 195 -10.65 -10.82 33.17
CA PHE A 195 -10.34 -9.57 32.49
C PHE A 195 -11.28 -8.47 33.01
N SER A 196 -10.87 -7.20 32.89
CA SER A 196 -11.64 -6.07 33.38
C SER A 196 -11.15 -4.78 32.76
N ASP A 197 -12.03 -3.78 32.65
CA ASP A 197 -11.67 -2.38 32.38
C ASP A 197 -12.03 -1.50 33.58
N ASP A 198 -12.21 -0.19 33.38
CA ASP A 198 -12.60 0.74 34.45
C ASP A 198 -14.01 0.47 35.01
N LYS A 199 -14.95 0.02 34.19
CA LYS A 199 -16.39 -0.11 34.52
C LYS A 199 -16.85 -1.56 34.65
N LEU A 200 -16.34 -2.43 33.80
CA LEU A 200 -16.75 -3.81 33.61
C LEU A 200 -15.70 -4.78 34.14
N GLN A 201 -16.18 -5.95 34.53
CA GLN A 201 -15.39 -7.12 34.84
C GLN A 201 -15.96 -8.32 34.09
N GLY A 202 -15.08 -9.24 33.71
CA GLY A 202 -15.48 -10.47 33.06
C GLY A 202 -14.64 -11.66 33.43
N ARG A 203 -15.24 -12.84 33.29
CA ARG A 203 -14.61 -14.13 33.55
C ARG A 203 -14.97 -15.11 32.45
N SER A 204 -13.99 -15.91 32.04
CA SER A 204 -14.18 -16.96 31.05
C SER A 204 -14.16 -18.34 31.71
N LEU A 205 -15.08 -19.18 31.30
CA LEU A 205 -15.18 -20.60 31.63
C LEU A 205 -14.82 -21.41 30.40
N HIS A 206 -13.81 -22.27 30.55
CA HIS A 206 -13.45 -23.22 29.51
C HIS A 206 -14.21 -24.54 29.71
N PHE A 207 -14.91 -24.99 28.67
CA PHE A 207 -15.51 -26.34 28.59
C PHE A 207 -14.88 -27.10 27.42
N LYS A 208 -15.04 -28.43 27.41
CA LYS A 208 -14.39 -29.32 26.41
C LYS A 208 -14.58 -28.88 24.96
N GLN A 209 -15.76 -28.39 24.59
CA GLN A 209 -16.10 -28.02 23.21
C GLN A 209 -16.50 -26.55 23.05
N SER A 210 -16.49 -25.76 24.13
CA SER A 210 -17.01 -24.39 24.11
C SER A 210 -16.43 -23.54 25.22
N ASN A 211 -16.39 -22.23 25.00
CA ASN A 211 -16.02 -21.24 25.99
C ASN A 211 -17.26 -20.42 26.35
N VAL A 212 -17.48 -20.19 27.64
CA VAL A 212 -18.54 -19.29 28.12
C VAL A 212 -17.89 -18.11 28.79
N ILE A 213 -18.24 -16.91 28.34
CA ILE A 213 -17.75 -15.66 28.92
C ILE A 213 -18.90 -14.99 29.63
N VAL A 214 -18.64 -14.44 30.81
CA VAL A 214 -19.57 -13.57 31.52
C VAL A 214 -18.93 -12.20 31.66
N VAL A 215 -19.67 -11.14 31.33
CA VAL A 215 -19.26 -9.74 31.48
C VAL A 215 -20.38 -8.97 32.17
N GLY A 216 -20.03 -8.18 33.18
CA GLY A 216 -20.97 -7.31 33.87
C GLY A 216 -20.27 -6.17 34.56
N ASP A 217 -21.05 -5.26 35.15
CA ASP A 217 -20.52 -4.16 35.96
C ASP A 217 -19.71 -4.68 37.16
N LYS A 218 -18.75 -3.88 37.64
CA LYS A 218 -17.92 -4.22 38.81
C LYS A 218 -18.71 -4.48 40.09
N GLN A 219 -19.93 -3.97 40.21
CA GLN A 219 -20.83 -4.20 41.34
C GLN A 219 -21.64 -5.50 41.20
N GLU A 220 -21.63 -6.15 40.03
CA GLU A 220 -22.29 -7.44 39.83
C GLU A 220 -21.47 -8.58 40.47
N PRO A 221 -22.13 -9.57 41.11
CA PRO A 221 -21.43 -10.71 41.69
C PRO A 221 -21.06 -11.72 40.60
N ILE A 222 -20.04 -11.40 39.78
CA ILE A 222 -19.65 -12.20 38.60
C ILE A 222 -19.30 -13.67 38.94
N ASN A 223 -18.77 -13.92 40.15
CA ASN A 223 -18.48 -15.27 40.63
C ASN A 223 -19.75 -16.12 40.78
N LEU A 224 -20.84 -15.53 41.30
CA LEU A 224 -22.12 -16.23 41.42
C LEU A 224 -22.72 -16.53 40.04
N TRP A 225 -22.56 -15.61 39.08
CA TRP A 225 -22.98 -15.86 37.70
C TRP A 225 -22.23 -17.04 37.09
N GLN A 226 -20.92 -17.09 37.28
CA GLN A 226 -20.07 -18.17 36.81
C GLN A 226 -20.49 -19.52 37.39
N GLU A 227 -20.70 -19.61 38.70
CA GLU A 227 -21.16 -20.83 39.37
C GLU A 227 -22.51 -21.30 38.85
N ARG A 228 -23.46 -20.37 38.71
CA ARG A 228 -24.81 -20.68 38.22
C ARG A 228 -24.80 -21.14 36.77
N LEU A 229 -23.99 -20.53 35.90
CA LEU A 229 -23.86 -20.97 34.51
C LEU A 229 -23.22 -22.36 34.43
N ASN A 230 -22.17 -22.61 35.21
CA ASN A 230 -21.52 -23.91 35.25
C ASN A 230 -22.45 -25.03 35.73
N GLN A 231 -23.37 -24.73 36.66
CA GLN A 231 -24.35 -25.71 37.16
C GLN A 231 -25.55 -25.90 36.22
N ASN A 232 -25.91 -24.89 35.42
CA ASN A 232 -27.13 -24.91 34.61
C ASN A 232 -26.88 -25.29 33.15
N ILE A 233 -25.66 -25.15 32.63
CA ILE A 233 -25.33 -25.51 31.26
C ILE A 233 -24.86 -26.96 31.23
N SER A 234 -25.50 -27.77 30.39
CA SER A 234 -25.08 -29.13 30.08
C SER A 234 -24.63 -29.20 28.62
N TRP A 235 -23.52 -29.89 28.40
CA TRP A 235 -22.94 -30.08 27.07
C TRP A 235 -23.21 -31.51 26.60
N SER A 236 -23.65 -31.65 25.34
CA SER A 236 -23.70 -32.94 24.67
C SER A 236 -22.26 -33.40 24.40
N ILE A 237 -22.00 -34.67 24.70
CA ILE A 237 -20.70 -35.32 24.49
C ILE A 237 -20.59 -35.77 23.04
#